data_AF-A0A520HMZ6-F1
#
_entry.id   AF-A0A520HMZ6-F1
#
_cell.length_a   1.000
_cell.length_b   1.000
_cell.length_c   1.000
_cell.angle_alpha   90.00
_cell.angle_beta   90.00
_cell.angle_gamma   90.00
#
_symmetry.space_group_name_H-M   'P 1'
#
loop_
_entity.id
_entity.type
_entity.pdbx_description
1 polymer ?
#
loop_
_entity_poly.entity_id
_entity_poly.type
_entity_poly.pdbx_seq_one_letter_code
_entity_poly.pdbx_strand_id
1 'polypeptide(L)'
;MFLKTDQGLEFAGGTSARSLRGLVPAAPVRDDWRSRVAAVDWVPDLGAQIGSGTWWRGLFTCTALCAASWALGPSLDQPLIGGVPAPLTGDAREAARAQGIAPLALGGDTGRR
;
A
#
# COMPACT_ATOMS: atom_id res chain seq x y z
N MET A 1 -42.61 -73.23 -2.80
CA MET A 1 -41.83 -74.12 -1.91
C MET A 1 -40.53 -73.38 -1.61
N PHE A 2 -40.33 -72.97 -0.36
CA PHE A 2 -39.11 -72.29 0.09
C PHE A 2 -37.96 -73.29 0.18
N LEU A 3 -36.80 -72.95 -0.37
CA LEU A 3 -35.52 -73.47 0.10
C LEU A 3 -34.61 -72.29 0.38
N LYS A 4 -34.51 -71.99 1.68
CA LYS A 4 -33.49 -71.15 2.29
C LYS A 4 -32.29 -72.06 2.56
N THR A 5 -31.15 -71.71 2.02
CA THR A 5 -29.84 -72.18 2.51
C THR A 5 -28.82 -71.08 2.26
N ASP A 6 -28.77 -70.16 3.23
CA ASP A 6 -27.52 -69.50 3.62
C ASP A 6 -26.56 -70.58 4.12
N GLN A 7 -25.46 -70.87 3.43
CA GLN A 7 -24.19 -71.32 4.02
C GLN A 7 -23.06 -71.13 3.00
N GLY A 8 -22.01 -70.41 3.38
CA GLY A 8 -20.79 -70.35 2.58
C GLY A 8 -19.97 -69.06 2.68
N LEU A 9 -20.11 -68.28 3.75
CA LEU A 9 -18.94 -67.59 4.29
C LEU A 9 -17.95 -68.70 4.67
N GLU A 10 -16.90 -68.86 3.88
CA GLU A 10 -15.50 -68.74 4.31
C GLU A 10 -14.55 -69.52 3.37
N PHE A 11 -13.41 -68.88 3.13
CA PHE A 11 -12.13 -69.40 2.61
C PHE A 11 -11.85 -69.43 1.10
N ALA A 12 -10.88 -68.55 0.77
CA ALA A 12 -9.73 -68.78 -0.09
C ALA A 12 -9.89 -68.53 -1.60
N GLY A 13 -9.87 -67.25 -1.96
CA GLY A 13 -9.51 -66.79 -3.31
C GLY A 13 -8.68 -65.51 -3.21
N GLY A 14 -7.36 -65.66 -3.23
CA GLY A 14 -6.41 -64.57 -3.02
C GLY A 14 -6.52 -63.47 -4.07
N THR A 15 -7.12 -62.35 -3.69
CA THR A 15 -6.80 -61.05 -4.28
C THR A 15 -6.71 -60.05 -3.15
N SER A 16 -5.52 -59.94 -2.56
CA SER A 16 -5.13 -58.74 -1.83
C SER A 16 -5.08 -57.60 -2.83
N ALA A 17 -6.25 -57.05 -3.16
CA ALA A 17 -6.39 -55.75 -3.74
C ALA A 17 -5.88 -54.77 -2.68
N ARG A 18 -4.56 -54.61 -2.61
CA ARG A 18 -3.93 -53.44 -2.01
C ARG A 18 -4.57 -52.28 -2.77
N SER A 19 -5.55 -51.63 -2.17
CA SER A 19 -5.99 -50.34 -2.69
C SER A 19 -4.73 -49.50 -2.66
N LEU A 20 -4.16 -49.23 -3.83
CA LEU A 20 -3.08 -48.30 -3.99
C LEU A 20 -3.72 -46.94 -3.74
N ARG A 21 -3.89 -46.63 -2.45
CA ARG A 21 -4.26 -45.31 -1.97
C ARG A 21 -3.16 -44.43 -2.51
N GLY A 22 -3.50 -43.69 -3.57
CA GLY A 22 -2.56 -42.83 -4.26
C GLY A 22 -1.79 -42.06 -3.21
N LEU A 23 -0.48 -42.22 -3.24
CA LEU A 23 0.44 -41.26 -2.65
C LEU A 23 0.20 -39.98 -3.44
N VAL A 24 -0.85 -39.24 -3.07
CA VAL A 24 -1.00 -37.85 -3.45
C VAL A 24 0.27 -37.21 -2.89
N PRO A 25 1.18 -36.71 -3.75
CA PRO A 25 2.36 -36.02 -3.25
C PRO A 25 1.85 -34.93 -2.32
N ALA A 26 2.37 -34.89 -1.08
CA ALA A 26 2.07 -33.80 -0.17
C ALA A 26 2.32 -32.51 -0.95
N ALA A 27 1.27 -31.75 -1.22
CA ALA A 27 1.39 -30.52 -1.97
C ALA A 27 2.49 -29.69 -1.30
N PRO A 28 3.43 -29.09 -2.08
CA PRO A 28 4.46 -28.27 -1.48
C PRO A 28 3.75 -27.26 -0.59
N VAL A 29 4.16 -27.15 0.68
CA VAL A 29 3.69 -26.11 1.58
C VAL A 29 4.05 -24.80 0.90
N ARG A 30 3.10 -24.25 0.16
CA ARG A 30 3.23 -22.92 -0.43
C ARG A 30 3.43 -22.01 0.76
N ASP A 31 4.56 -21.30 0.78
CA ASP A 31 4.79 -20.27 1.77
C ASP A 31 3.62 -19.30 1.72
N ASP A 32 2.74 -19.42 2.71
CA ASP A 32 1.51 -18.66 2.79
C ASP A 32 1.78 -17.31 3.44
N TRP A 33 2.79 -16.61 2.91
CA TRP A 33 3.17 -15.28 3.35
C TRP A 33 1.98 -14.32 3.23
N ARG A 34 1.08 -14.56 2.28
CA ARG A 34 -0.15 -13.79 2.10
C ARG A 34 -1.09 -13.92 3.29
N SER A 35 -1.31 -15.13 3.81
CA SER A 35 -2.13 -15.29 5.02
C SER A 35 -1.46 -14.69 6.25
N ARG A 36 -0.13 -14.76 6.35
CA ARG A 36 0.62 -14.09 7.43
C ARG A 36 0.47 -12.57 7.36
N VAL A 37 0.59 -11.97 6.18
CA VAL A 37 0.38 -10.52 5.94
C VAL A 37 -1.07 -10.14 6.24
N ALA A 38 -2.04 -10.97 5.87
CA ALA A 38 -3.45 -10.72 6.16
C ALA A 38 -3.78 -10.82 7.66
N ALA A 39 -3.06 -11.66 8.41
CA ALA A 39 -3.24 -11.81 9.86
C ALA A 39 -2.59 -10.68 10.68
N VAL A 40 -1.76 -9.84 10.06
CA VAL A 40 -1.15 -8.69 10.73
C VAL A 40 -2.18 -7.58 10.85
N ASP A 41 -2.35 -7.07 12.07
CA ASP A 41 -3.01 -5.79 12.30
C ASP A 41 -2.10 -4.64 11.82
N TRP A 42 -2.49 -4.04 10.70
CA TRP A 42 -1.78 -2.95 10.02
C TRP A 42 -2.03 -1.59 10.66
N VAL A 43 -3.08 -1.45 11.47
CA VAL A 43 -3.48 -0.18 12.08
C VAL A 43 -3.53 -0.38 13.60
N PRO A 44 -2.37 -0.58 14.24
CA PRO A 44 -2.32 -0.72 15.70
C PRO A 44 -2.83 0.57 16.35
N ASP A 45 -3.88 0.44 17.15
CA ASP A 45 -4.43 1.55 17.92
C ASP A 45 -3.46 1.96 19.04
N LEU A 46 -2.98 3.20 18.98
CA LEU A 46 -2.06 3.76 19.97
C LEU A 46 -2.77 4.29 21.23
N GLY A 47 -4.09 4.50 21.16
CA GLY A 47 -4.93 4.91 22.29
C GLY A 47 -5.36 3.74 23.17
N ALA A 48 -5.22 2.51 22.69
CA ALA A 48 -5.53 1.28 23.41
C ALA A 48 -4.26 0.52 23.82
N GLN A 49 -4.39 -0.32 24.86
CA GLN A 49 -3.37 -1.29 25.29
C GLN A 49 -1.95 -0.69 25.43
N ILE A 50 -1.87 0.50 26.05
CA ILE A 50 -0.61 1.24 26.25
C ILE A 50 0.41 0.36 26.97
N GLY A 51 1.62 0.26 26.41
CA GLY A 51 2.71 -0.55 26.93
C GLY A 51 2.75 -2.00 26.43
N SER A 52 1.77 -2.45 25.64
CA SER A 52 1.80 -3.76 24.98
C SER A 52 2.84 -3.83 23.84
N GLY A 53 3.19 -5.05 23.41
CA GLY A 53 4.10 -5.25 22.28
C GLY A 53 3.56 -4.70 20.95
N THR A 54 2.24 -4.77 20.73
CA THR A 54 1.58 -4.19 19.55
C THR A 54 1.59 -2.65 19.61
N TRP A 55 1.43 -2.08 20.79
CA TRP A 55 1.54 -0.63 21.02
C TRP A 55 2.95 -0.12 20.68
N TRP A 56 3.99 -0.78 21.19
CA TRP A 56 5.38 -0.43 20.85
C TRP A 56 5.66 -0.55 19.36
N ARG A 57 5.17 -1.61 18.70
CA ARG A 57 5.30 -1.76 17.25
C ARG A 57 4.65 -0.58 16.51
N GLY A 58 3.41 -0.23 16.86
CA GLY A 58 2.72 0.91 16.28
C GLY A 58 3.47 2.24 16.48
N LEU A 59 4.00 2.47 17.69
CA LEU A 59 4.76 3.66 18.02
C LEU A 59 6.03 3.75 17.17
N PHE A 60 6.79 2.66 17.06
CA PHE A 60 8.00 2.61 16.24
C PHE A 60 7.69 2.82 14.76
N THR A 61 6.66 2.16 14.21
CA THR A 61 6.29 2.35 12.80
C THR A 61 5.87 3.79 12.52
N CYS A 62 5.01 4.37 13.36
CA CYS A 62 4.57 5.76 13.23
C CYS A 62 5.77 6.72 13.28
N THR A 63 6.63 6.56 14.29
CA THR A 63 7.83 7.41 14.47
C THR A 63 8.80 7.26 13.30
N ALA A 64 8.99 6.04 12.79
CA ALA A 64 9.84 5.78 11.63
C ALA A 64 9.29 6.42 10.35
N LEU A 65 7.98 6.38 10.12
CA LEU A 65 7.35 7.06 8.98
C LEU A 65 7.51 8.58 9.08
N CYS A 66 7.31 9.17 10.26
CA CYS A 66 7.56 10.59 10.49
C CYS A 66 9.04 10.94 10.23
N ALA A 67 9.97 10.17 10.78
CA ALA A 67 11.40 10.36 10.57
C ALA A 67 11.80 10.21 9.09
N ALA A 68 11.23 9.23 8.38
CA ALA A 68 11.46 9.04 6.95
C ALA A 68 10.94 10.22 6.13
N SER A 69 9.75 10.75 6.47
CA SER A 69 9.22 11.95 5.81
C SER A 69 10.13 13.15 6.00
N TRP A 70 10.75 13.30 7.18
CA TRP A 70 11.70 14.35 7.45
C TRP A 70 13.04 14.14 6.73
N ALA A 71 13.55 12.91 6.72
CA ALA A 71 14.82 12.57 6.07
C ALA A 71 14.76 12.65 4.53
N LEU A 72 13.61 12.34 3.93
CA LEU A 72 13.38 12.42 2.49
C LEU A 72 12.84 13.79 2.05
N GLY A 73 12.43 14.63 3.00
CA GLY A 73 11.92 15.97 2.73
C GLY A 73 13.02 16.91 2.25
N PRO A 74 12.66 17.98 1.52
CA PRO A 74 13.61 19.02 1.18
C PRO A 74 14.14 19.69 2.47
N SER A 75 15.42 20.02 2.48
CA SER A 75 16.02 20.76 3.60
C SER A 75 15.28 22.08 3.81
N LEU A 76 14.72 22.27 5.01
CA LEU A 76 14.03 23.53 5.37
C LEU A 76 15.01 24.70 5.54
N ASP A 77 16.30 24.40 5.70
CA ASP A 77 17.36 25.39 5.97
C ASP A 77 17.87 26.09 4.71
N GLN A 78 17.73 25.45 3.54
CA GLN A 78 18.20 26.00 2.27
C GLN A 78 16.98 26.44 1.45
N PRO A 79 16.55 27.71 1.54
CA PRO A 79 15.50 28.21 0.68
C PRO A 79 15.91 27.98 -0.77
N LEU A 80 15.04 27.34 -1.55
CA LEU A 80 15.22 27.28 -3.00
C LEU A 80 15.14 28.70 -3.53
N ILE A 81 16.31 29.29 -3.82
CA ILE A 81 16.38 30.56 -4.51
C ILE A 81 15.99 30.29 -5.96
N GLY A 82 14.70 30.48 -6.26
CA GLY A 82 14.21 30.46 -7.63
C GLY A 82 14.92 31.54 -8.43
N GLY A 83 15.33 31.21 -9.66
CA GLY A 83 15.84 32.20 -10.59
C GLY A 83 14.75 33.23 -10.88
N VAL A 84 14.84 34.41 -10.27
CA VAL A 84 13.94 35.52 -10.58
C VAL A 84 14.47 36.16 -11.87
N PRO A 85 13.67 36.19 -12.96
CA PRO A 85 14.08 36.90 -14.17
C PRO A 85 14.30 38.38 -13.83
N ALA A 86 15.23 39.02 -14.54
CA ALA A 86 15.47 40.44 -14.37
C ALA A 86 14.14 41.22 -14.47
N PRO A 87 13.91 42.24 -13.62
CA PRO A 87 12.69 43.03 -13.69
C PRO A 87 12.48 43.59 -15.10
N LEU A 88 11.25 43.50 -15.61
CA LEU A 88 10.91 44.12 -16.89
C LEU A 88 11.12 45.64 -16.78
N THR A 89 11.76 46.21 -17.80
CA THR A 89 12.04 47.64 -17.93
C THR A 89 11.47 48.21 -19.23
N GLY A 90 11.28 49.53 -19.26
CA GLY A 90 10.80 50.25 -20.45
C GLY A 90 9.52 49.67 -21.05
N ASP A 91 9.52 49.50 -22.37
CA ASP A 91 8.37 49.05 -23.15
C ASP A 91 7.85 47.67 -22.74
N ALA A 92 8.75 46.77 -22.33
CA ALA A 92 8.35 45.43 -21.88
C ALA A 92 7.53 45.49 -20.58
N ARG A 93 7.87 46.43 -19.68
CA ARG A 93 7.11 46.67 -18.45
C ARG A 93 5.73 47.25 -18.76
N GLU A 94 5.67 48.18 -19.71
CA GLU A 94 4.41 48.82 -20.12
C GLU A 94 3.49 47.86 -20.87
N ALA A 95 4.04 46.97 -21.69
CA ALA A 95 3.29 45.90 -22.33
C ALA A 95 2.72 44.90 -21.32
N ALA A 96 3.49 44.52 -20.30
CA ALA A 96 3.03 43.63 -19.23
C ALA A 96 1.93 44.25 -18.37
N ARG A 97 1.99 45.58 -18.13
CA ARG A 97 0.91 46.30 -17.44
C ARG A 97 -0.38 46.30 -18.25
N ALA A 98 -0.29 46.49 -19.56
CA ALA A 98 -1.45 46.45 -20.46
C ALA A 98 -2.13 45.10 -20.59
N GLN A 99 -1.44 44.01 -20.23
CA GLN A 99 -2.00 42.66 -20.21
C GLN A 99 -2.48 42.23 -18.82
N GLY A 100 -2.10 42.97 -17.77
CA GLY A 100 -2.38 42.62 -16.38
C GLY A 100 -3.68 43.25 -15.86
N ILE A 101 -4.29 42.61 -14.86
CA ILE A 101 -5.38 43.20 -14.11
C ILE A 101 -4.77 44.04 -12.98
N ALA A 102 -4.85 45.36 -13.10
CA ALA A 102 -4.35 46.30 -12.10
C ALA A 102 -5.48 46.81 -11.18
N PRO A 103 -5.18 47.15 -9.91
CA PRO A 103 -6.11 47.88 -9.04
C PRO A 103 -6.65 49.16 -9.71
N LEU A 104 -7.94 49.46 -9.51
CA LEU A 104 -8.60 50.64 -10.10
C LEU A 104 -7.89 51.96 -9.80
N ALA A 105 -7.21 52.06 -8.64
CA ALA A 105 -6.43 53.23 -8.25
C ALA A 105 -5.25 53.53 -9.18
N LEU A 106 -4.80 52.54 -9.97
CA LEU A 106 -3.70 52.68 -10.94
C LEU A 106 -4.19 53.02 -12.36
N GLY A 107 -5.50 53.10 -12.58
CA GLY A 107 -6.10 53.33 -13.89
C GLY A 107 -6.00 52.13 -14.84
N GLY A 108 -6.53 52.28 -16.06
CA GLY A 108 -6.37 51.31 -17.15
C GLY A 108 -5.54 51.91 -18.29
N ASP A 109 -4.71 51.10 -18.97
CA ASP A 109 -3.76 51.50 -20.01
C ASP A 109 -4.04 50.84 -21.38
N THR A 110 -5.26 50.36 -21.63
CA THR A 110 -5.62 49.68 -22.88
C THR A 110 -5.72 50.69 -24.04
N GLY A 111 -4.80 50.65 -25.03
CA GLY A 111 -4.94 51.41 -26.29
C GLY A 111 -3.66 51.94 -26.94
N ARG A 112 -2.68 51.09 -27.25
CA ARG A 112 -1.47 51.49 -28.00
C ARG A 112 -1.67 51.38 -29.52
N ARG A 113 -1.12 52.31 -30.30
CA ARG A 113 -1.14 52.32 -31.78
C ARG A 113 0.00 51.51 -32.36
#